data_AF-M0MQP9-F1
#
_entry.id   AF-M0MQP9-F1
#
_cell.length_a   1.000
_cell.length_b   1.000
_cell.length_c   1.000
_cell.angle_alpha   90.00
_cell.angle_beta   90.00
_cell.angle_gamma   90.00
#
_symmetry.space_group_name_H-M   'P 1'
#
loop_
_entity.id
_entity.type
_entity.pdbx_description
1 polymer ?
#
loop_
_entity_poly.entity_id
_entity_poly.type
_entity_poly.pdbx_seq_one_letter_code
_entity_poly.pdbx_strand_id
1 'polypeptide(L)'
;MTDPLNARQALEGIELPQPTRCRDCHVKQYETTPISVVAERPHDAAEWHVVCAMCVACAGTTVRPSPAADRILAEGEIAMTADTGAQEHWPVLIRVDVVETHELAARGVEV
;
A
#
# COMPACT_ATOMS: atom_id res chain seq x y z
N MET A 1 -9.23 9.34 12.57
CA MET A 1 -7.90 9.01 13.11
C MET A 1 -7.80 7.50 13.16
N THR A 2 -7.51 6.87 12.03
CA THR A 2 -7.04 5.48 12.05
C THR A 2 -5.77 5.43 12.89
N ASP A 3 -5.80 4.59 13.92
CA ASP A 3 -4.63 4.26 14.71
C ASP A 3 -3.53 3.75 13.75
N PRO A 4 -2.32 4.33 13.76
CA PRO A 4 -1.22 3.87 12.92
C PRO A 4 -0.94 2.36 13.06
N LEU A 5 -1.30 1.76 14.20
CA LEU A 5 -1.23 0.31 14.40
C LEU A 5 -2.21 -0.45 13.48
N ASN A 6 -3.43 0.06 13.31
CA ASN A 6 -4.44 -0.54 12.43
C ASN A 6 -4.06 -0.38 10.95
N ALA A 7 -3.48 0.77 10.57
CA ALA A 7 -2.99 1.00 9.22
C ALA A 7 -1.85 0.05 8.86
N ARG A 8 -0.89 -0.15 9.77
CA ARG A 8 0.19 -1.13 9.58
C ARG A 8 -0.36 -2.55 9.41
N GLN A 9 -1.26 -2.97 10.30
CA GLN A 9 -1.86 -4.31 10.24
C GLN A 9 -2.65 -4.55 8.94
N ALA A 10 -3.28 -3.51 8.39
CA ALA A 10 -4.02 -3.61 7.14
C ALA A 10 -3.12 -3.78 5.90
N LEU A 11 -1.86 -3.34 5.98
CA LEU A 11 -0.92 -3.35 4.86
C LEU A 11 0.13 -4.45 4.94
N GLU A 12 0.43 -4.98 6.13
CA GLU A 12 1.36 -6.11 6.25
C GLU A 12 0.78 -7.34 5.55
N GLY A 13 1.51 -7.91 4.59
CA GLY A 13 1.08 -9.04 3.77
C GLY A 13 0.19 -8.67 2.58
N ILE A 14 -0.07 -7.38 2.33
CA ILE A 14 -0.88 -6.94 1.18
C ILE A 14 -0.18 -7.29 -0.15
N GLU A 15 -0.95 -7.75 -1.13
CA GLU A 15 -0.43 -8.06 -2.45
C GLU A 15 0.08 -6.81 -3.18
N LEU A 16 1.24 -6.95 -3.81
CA LEU A 16 1.84 -5.93 -4.66
C LEU A 16 1.49 -6.18 -6.14
N PRO A 17 1.27 -5.12 -6.94
CA PRO A 17 0.99 -5.26 -8.37
C PRO A 17 2.11 -6.05 -9.07
N GLN A 18 1.72 -6.94 -10.00
CA GLN A 18 2.66 -7.74 -10.78
C GLN A 18 2.73 -7.29 -12.25
N PRO A 19 3.95 -7.12 -12.82
CA PRO A 19 5.24 -7.12 -12.12
C PRO A 19 5.38 -5.89 -11.22
N THR A 20 5.99 -6.04 -10.03
CA THR A 20 6.23 -4.90 -9.13
C THR A 20 7.27 -3.98 -9.76
N ARG A 21 6.83 -2.79 -10.19
CA ARG A 21 7.66 -1.78 -10.85
C ARG A 21 7.47 -0.45 -10.13
N CYS A 22 8.55 0.31 -10.07
CA CYS A 22 8.44 1.71 -9.67
C CYS A 22 7.52 2.45 -10.64
N ARG A 23 6.53 3.17 -10.10
CA ARG A 23 5.61 4.01 -10.90
C ARG A 23 6.33 5.01 -11.79
N ASP A 24 7.42 5.60 -11.28
CA ASP A 24 8.03 6.78 -11.90
C ASP A 24 9.21 6.43 -12.82
N CYS A 25 10.12 5.53 -12.39
CA CYS A 25 11.26 5.10 -13.22
C CYS A 25 11.05 3.74 -13.91
N HIS A 26 9.96 3.03 -13.64
CA HIS A 26 9.58 1.73 -14.23
C HIS A 26 10.56 0.57 -13.98
N VAL A 27 11.62 0.80 -13.18
CA VAL A 27 12.56 -0.23 -12.74
C VAL A 27 11.82 -1.31 -11.95
N LYS A 28 12.06 -2.57 -12.32
CA LYS A 28 11.50 -3.73 -11.63
C LYS A 28 12.09 -3.82 -10.22
N GLN A 29 11.22 -4.00 -9.23
CA GLN A 29 11.60 -4.20 -7.84
C GLN A 29 11.56 -5.71 -7.55
N TYR A 30 12.42 -6.16 -6.65
CA TYR A 30 12.59 -7.57 -6.33
C TYR A 30 12.43 -7.81 -4.83
N GLU A 31 12.39 -9.07 -4.43
CA GLU A 31 12.37 -9.45 -3.01
C GLU A 31 13.47 -8.74 -2.22
N THR A 32 13.19 -8.39 -0.96
CA THR A 32 14.03 -7.60 -0.03
C THR A 32 14.34 -6.17 -0.48
N THR A 33 13.79 -5.72 -1.61
CA THR A 33 13.99 -4.34 -2.07
C THR A 33 13.14 -3.40 -1.20
N PRO A 34 13.73 -2.38 -0.57
CA PRO A 34 12.95 -1.35 0.12
C PRO A 34 12.17 -0.52 -0.90
N ILE A 35 10.89 -0.31 -0.62
CA ILE A 35 9.97 0.43 -1.47
C ILE A 35 9.03 1.30 -0.64
N SER A 36 8.48 2.33 -1.28
CA SER A 36 7.33 3.06 -0.77
C SER A 36 6.11 2.66 -1.58
N VAL A 37 4.98 2.42 -0.92
CA VAL A 37 3.72 2.08 -1.57
C VAL A 37 2.65 3.11 -1.24
N VAL A 38 1.76 3.34 -2.20
CA VAL A 38 0.47 3.96 -1.92
C VAL A 38 -0.57 2.86 -1.97
N ALA A 39 -1.30 2.69 -0.86
CA ALA A 39 -2.46 1.83 -0.78
C ALA A 39 -3.72 2.68 -0.71
N GLU A 40 -4.79 2.21 -1.33
CA GLU A 40 -6.09 2.85 -1.32
C GLU A 40 -7.17 1.89 -0.86
N ARG A 41 -8.16 2.43 -0.16
CA ARG A 41 -9.42 1.75 0.13
C ARG A 41 -10.58 2.64 -0.31
N PRO A 42 -11.24 2.33 -1.43
CA PRO A 42 -12.48 2.97 -1.83
C PRO A 42 -13.51 2.92 -0.70
N HIS A 43 -14.34 3.96 -0.55
CA HIS A 43 -15.30 4.02 0.56
C HIS A 43 -16.40 2.96 0.51
N ASP A 44 -16.63 2.37 -0.66
CA ASP A 44 -17.56 1.26 -0.89
C ASP A 44 -16.87 -0.12 -0.82
N ALA A 45 -15.56 -0.16 -0.56
CA ALA A 45 -14.77 -1.38 -0.46
C ALA A 45 -14.37 -1.69 0.99
N ALA A 46 -14.35 -2.97 1.34
CA ALA A 46 -13.87 -3.44 2.64
C ALA A 46 -12.34 -3.52 2.71
N GLU A 47 -11.68 -3.68 1.56
CA GLU A 47 -10.29 -4.10 1.46
C GLU A 47 -9.38 -3.00 0.91
N TRP A 48 -8.17 -2.94 1.44
CA TRP A 48 -7.08 -2.13 0.90
C TRP A 48 -6.47 -2.82 -0.31
N HIS A 49 -6.01 -2.03 -1.27
CA HIS A 49 -5.19 -2.53 -2.37
C HIS A 49 -4.06 -1.55 -2.68
N VAL A 50 -2.94 -2.08 -3.16
CA VAL A 50 -1.78 -1.25 -3.55
C VAL A 50 -2.01 -0.70 -4.95
N VAL A 51 -2.06 0.62 -5.09
CA VAL A 51 -2.23 1.28 -6.39
C VAL A 51 -0.91 1.53 -7.09
N CYS A 52 0.17 1.74 -6.33
CA CYS A 52 1.50 1.89 -6.90
C CYS A 52 2.61 1.63 -5.87
N ALA A 53 3.75 1.20 -6.40
CA ALA A 53 5.00 1.09 -5.66
C ALA A 53 6.04 2.06 -6.26
N MET A 54 6.94 2.56 -5.44
CA MET A 54 8.03 3.47 -5.80
C MET A 54 9.32 2.92 -5.21
N CYS A 55 10.42 2.96 -5.98
CA CYS A 55 11.73 2.72 -5.38
C CYS A 55 12.10 3.89 -4.46
N VAL A 56 12.99 3.66 -3.50
CA VAL A 56 13.47 4.68 -2.56
C VAL A 56 13.99 5.96 -3.24
N ALA A 57 14.53 5.86 -4.45
CA ALA A 57 15.04 7.01 -5.20
C ALA A 57 13.94 7.87 -5.84
N CYS A 58 12.76 7.29 -6.10
CA CYS A 58 11.61 7.97 -6.69
C CYS A 58 10.51 8.28 -5.67
N ALA A 59 10.61 7.73 -4.46
CA ALA A 59 9.61 7.93 -3.41
C ALA A 59 9.44 9.43 -3.11
N GLY A 60 8.26 9.96 -3.41
CA GLY A 60 7.80 11.25 -2.92
C GLY A 60 7.13 11.07 -1.57
N THR A 61 7.37 11.99 -0.62
CA THR A 61 6.96 11.85 0.78
C THR A 61 5.50 12.22 1.05
N THR A 62 4.65 12.30 0.02
CA THR A 62 3.27 12.76 0.20
C THR A 62 2.29 12.00 -0.67
N VAL A 63 1.24 11.45 -0.06
CA VAL A 63 0.09 10.92 -0.79
C VAL A 63 -0.95 12.03 -0.99
N ARG A 64 -1.49 12.15 -2.21
CA ARG A 64 -2.55 13.14 -2.48
C ARG A 64 -3.89 12.62 -1.97
N PRO A 65 -4.69 13.44 -1.25
CA PRO A 65 -6.04 13.07 -0.86
C PRO A 65 -6.90 12.64 -2.05
N SER A 66 -7.77 11.65 -1.85
CA SER A 66 -8.78 11.24 -2.82
C SER A 66 -10.17 11.46 -2.24
N PRO A 67 -11.10 12.08 -2.98
CA PRO A 67 -12.48 12.26 -2.53
C PRO A 67 -13.30 10.96 -2.48
N ALA A 68 -12.77 9.87 -3.03
CA ALA A 68 -13.48 8.60 -3.18
C ALA A 68 -12.84 7.42 -2.44
N ALA A 69 -11.66 7.61 -1.84
CA ALA A 69 -10.91 6.56 -1.19
C ALA A 69 -10.05 7.10 -0.05
N ASP A 70 -9.92 6.30 1.00
CA ASP A 70 -8.87 6.49 1.99
C ASP A 70 -7.52 6.08 1.38
N ARG A 71 -6.45 6.75 1.77
CA ARG A 71 -5.10 6.48 1.26
C ARG A 71 -4.07 6.39 2.36
N ILE A 72 -3.14 5.46 2.20
CA ILE A 72 -1.98 5.30 3.07
C ILE A 72 -0.72 5.34 2.21
N LEU A 73 0.26 6.13 2.64
CA LEU A 73 1.65 6.02 2.22
C LEU A 73 2.39 5.19 3.27
N ALA A 74 3.02 4.10 2.84
CA ALA A 74 3.82 3.26 3.71
C ALA A 74 5.14 2.88 3.05
N GLU A 75 6.14 2.63 3.86
CA GLU A 75 7.43 2.05 3.48
C GLU A 75 7.50 0.60 3.94
N GLY A 76 8.27 -0.21 3.23
CA GLY A 76 8.47 -1.61 3.58
C GLY A 76 9.38 -2.33 2.59
N GLU A 77 9.37 -3.65 2.67
CA GLU A 77 10.13 -4.54 1.79
C GLU A 77 9.20 -5.49 1.03
N ILE A 78 9.68 -5.98 -0.11
CA ILE A 78 8.98 -7.02 -0.87
C ILE A 78 9.36 -8.39 -0.31
N ALA A 79 8.37 -9.22 0.02
CA ALA A 79 8.56 -10.66 0.24
C ALA A 79 7.75 -11.46 -0.78
N MET A 80 8.16 -12.70 -1.04
CA MET A 80 7.32 -13.64 -1.78
C MET A 80 6.49 -14.46 -0.80
N THR A 81 5.17 -14.47 -0.99
CA THR A 81 4.30 -15.46 -0.35
C THR A 81 3.92 -16.55 -1.36
N ALA A 82 3.47 -17.69 -0.85
CA ALA A 82 3.07 -18.82 -1.68
C ALA A 82 1.84 -19.53 -1.12
N ASP A 83 0.90 -19.86 -2.00
CA ASP A 83 -0.10 -20.88 -1.75
C ASP A 83 0.46 -22.22 -2.24
N THR A 84 0.85 -23.08 -1.30
CA THR A 84 1.43 -24.39 -1.61
C THR A 84 0.40 -25.38 -2.19
N GLY A 85 -0.89 -25.16 -1.94
CA GLY A 85 -1.97 -25.94 -2.53
C GLY A 85 -2.22 -25.58 -3.99
N ALA A 86 -2.24 -24.29 -4.31
CA ALA A 86 -2.44 -23.78 -5.67
C ALA A 86 -1.14 -23.74 -6.52
N GLN A 87 0.03 -23.91 -5.89
CA GLN A 87 1.36 -23.69 -6.51
C GLN A 87 1.56 -22.26 -7.04
N GLU A 88 0.88 -21.29 -6.45
CA GLU A 88 0.95 -19.88 -6.84
C GLU A 88 1.85 -19.12 -5.87
N HIS A 89 2.54 -18.10 -6.40
CA HIS A 89 3.38 -17.20 -5.62
C HIS A 89 3.15 -15.76 -6.07
N TRP A 90 3.10 -14.84 -5.11
CA TRP A 90 2.92 -13.43 -5.39
C TRP A 90 3.74 -12.57 -4.42
N PRO A 91 4.17 -11.38 -4.86
CA PRO A 91 4.88 -10.45 -4.01
C PRO A 91 3.90 -9.79 -3.04
N VAL A 92 4.31 -9.67 -1.79
CA VAL A 92 3.59 -8.97 -0.72
C VAL A 92 4.48 -7.93 -0.05
N LEU A 93 3.86 -6.93 0.56
CA LEU A 93 4.57 -5.95 1.37
C LEU A 93 4.78 -6.48 2.79
N ILE A 94 5.99 -6.37 3.31
CA ILE A 94 6.34 -6.74 4.69
C ILE A 94 7.15 -5.63 5.37
N ARG A 95 7.33 -5.74 6.70
CA ARG A 95 8.07 -4.77 7.52
C ARG A 95 7.52 -3.36 7.34
N VAL A 96 6.20 -3.25 7.41
CA VAL A 96 5.49 -2.02 7.05
C VAL A 96 5.69 -0.93 8.10
N ASP A 97 6.14 0.24 7.65
CA ASP A 97 6.16 1.47 8.42
C ASP A 97 5.26 2.52 7.75
N VAL A 98 4.23 2.96 8.46
CA VAL A 98 3.24 3.93 7.95
C VAL A 98 3.83 5.33 8.02
N VAL A 99 3.91 6.00 6.88
CA VAL A 99 4.48 7.34 6.75
C VAL A 99 3.40 8.40 6.87
N GLU A 100 2.29 8.22 6.14
CA GLU A 100 1.20 9.19 6.08
C GLU A 100 -0.13 8.49 5.85
N THR A 101 -1.20 9.02 6.46
CA THR A 101 -2.58 8.57 6.24
C THR A 101 -3.45 9.76 5.85
N HIS A 102 -4.27 9.55 4.83
CA HIS A 102 -5.28 10.50 4.40
C HIS A 102 -6.64 9.81 4.36
N GLU A 103 -7.50 10.21 5.28
CA GLU A 103 -8.89 9.78 5.36
C GLU A 103 -9.78 10.95 4.95
N LEU A 104 -10.86 10.70 4.23
CA LEU A 104 -11.95 11.66 4.33
C LEU A 104 -12.53 11.52 5.72
N ALA A 105 -12.42 12.57 6.53
CA ALA A 105 -13.26 12.71 7.72
C ALA A 105 -14.69 12.42 7.27
N ALA A 106 -15.29 11.35 7.82
CA ALA A 106 -16.66 10.98 7.56
C ALA A 106 -17.47 12.27 7.59
N ARG A 107 -18.09 12.62 6.46
CA ARG A 107 -18.98 13.78 6.42
C ARG A 107 -20.04 13.51 7.47
N GLY A 108 -19.91 14.18 8.61
CA GLY A 108 -21.02 14.44 9.51
C GLY A 108 -22.05 15.21 8.71
N VAL A 109 -22.94 14.48 8.06
CA VAL A 109 -24.24 15.00 7.67
C VAL A 109 -25.10 14.80 8.90
N GLU A 110 -24.97 15.71 9.86
CA GLU A 110 -26.08 16.00 10.76
C GLU A 110 -27.08 16.82 9.94
N VAL A 111 -28.21 16.19 9.59
CA VAL A 111 -29.44 16.88 9.16
C VAL A 111 -30.31 17.12 10.37
#